data_AF-A0A923WRG0-F1
#
_entry.id   AF-A0A923WRG0-F1
#
_cell.length_a   1.000
_cell.length_b   1.000
_cell.length_c   1.000
_cell.angle_alpha   90.00
_cell.angle_beta   90.00
_cell.angle_gamma   90.00
#
_symmetry.space_group_name_H-M   'P 1'
#
loop_
_entity.id
_entity.type
_entity.pdbx_description
1 polymer ?
#
loop_
_entity_poly.entity_id
_entity_poly.type
_entity_poly.pdbx_seq_one_letter_code
_entity_poly.pdbx_strand_id
1 'polypeptide(L)' 'RNVAEARDLVDAAQSAQTMFNRIGVAAISIGFTVGGILYAIGASMIGRMLMISGAIGAVAVLGAPSVMNLLGKVFGASL' A
#
# COMPACT_ATOMS: atom_id res chain seq x y z
N ARG A 1 1.68 21.12 -31.08
CA ARG A 1 0.79 19.93 -31.06
C ARG A 1 1.09 18.99 -29.88
N ASN A 2 2.35 18.83 -29.46
CA ASN A 2 2.74 17.85 -28.43
C ASN A 2 2.44 18.22 -26.96
N VAL A 3 2.14 19.49 -26.65
CA VAL A 3 1.94 19.94 -25.25
C VAL A 3 0.55 19.58 -24.71
N ALA A 4 -0.46 19.52 -25.57
CA ALA A 4 -1.83 19.17 -25.19
C ALA A 4 -1.93 17.66 -24.87
N GLU A 5 -1.40 16.79 -25.73
CA GLU A 5 -1.33 15.35 -25.48
C GLU A 5 -0.48 15.02 -24.24
N ALA A 6 0.64 15.73 -24.04
CA ALA A 6 1.45 15.55 -22.84
C ALA A 6 0.69 15.95 -21.56
N ARG A 7 -0.12 17.02 -21.60
CA ARG A 7 -0.99 17.40 -20.47
C ARG A 7 -2.09 16.39 -20.22
N ASP A 8 -2.78 15.95 -21.26
CA ASP A 8 -3.87 14.96 -21.14
C ASP A 8 -3.35 13.62 -20.62
N LEU A 9 -2.16 13.19 -21.06
CA LEU A 9 -1.49 11.98 -20.53
C LEU A 9 -1.09 12.14 -19.05
N VAL A 10 -0.62 13.34 -18.65
CA VAL A 10 -0.27 13.62 -17.25
C VAL A 10 -1.52 13.65 -16.36
N ASP A 11 -2.60 14.29 -16.80
CA ASP A 11 -3.87 14.33 -16.05
C ASP A 11 -4.50 12.93 -15.95
N ALA A 12 -4.47 12.16 -17.03
CA ALA A 12 -4.91 10.76 -17.03
C ALA A 12 -4.07 9.91 -16.07
N ALA A 13 -2.74 10.06 -16.10
CA ALA A 13 -1.83 9.37 -15.20
C ALA A 13 -2.06 9.75 -13.73
N GLN A 14 -2.28 11.02 -13.42
CA GLN A 14 -2.59 11.48 -12.06
C GLN A 14 -3.93 10.93 -11.56
N SER A 15 -4.94 10.87 -12.42
CA SER A 15 -6.24 10.26 -12.08
C SER A 15 -6.10 8.76 -11.80
N ALA A 16 -5.32 8.06 -12.65
CA ALA A 16 -5.06 6.63 -12.52
C ALA A 16 -4.25 6.32 -11.26
N GLN A 17 -3.24 7.14 -10.95
CA GLN A 17 -2.43 7.02 -9.75
C GLN A 17 -3.23 7.25 -8.48
N THR A 18 -4.17 8.21 -8.48
CA THR A 18 -5.06 8.45 -7.34
C THR A 18 -5.98 7.26 -7.09
N MET A 19 -6.57 6.69 -8.14
CA MET A 19 -7.37 5.47 -8.02
C MET A 19 -6.54 4.26 -7.60
N PHE A 20 -5.36 4.08 -8.19
CA PHE A 20 -4.45 2.98 -7.86
C PHE A 20 -4.00 3.04 -6.40
N ASN A 21 -3.66 4.24 -5.90
CA ASN A 21 -3.32 4.42 -4.49
C ASN A 21 -4.49 4.06 -3.57
N ARG A 22 -5.72 4.48 -3.89
CA ARG A 22 -6.91 4.14 -3.09
C ARG A 22 -7.17 2.64 -3.05
N ILE A 23 -7.14 1.99 -4.22
CA ILE A 23 -7.35 0.54 -4.36
C ILE A 23 -6.23 -0.22 -3.65
N GLY A 24 -4.99 0.20 -3.85
CA GLY A 24 -3.82 -0.43 -3.25
C GLY A 24 -3.84 -0.34 -1.73
N VAL A 25 -4.15 0.83 -1.15
CA VAL A 25 -4.31 0.99 0.31
C VAL A 25 -5.37 0.04 0.87
N ALA A 26 -6.53 -0.07 0.20
CA ALA A 26 -7.59 -0.99 0.62
C ALA A 26 -7.17 -2.46 0.52
N ALA A 27 -6.47 -2.85 -0.54
CA ALA A 27 -5.98 -4.21 -0.70
C ALA A 27 -4.92 -4.56 0.36
N ILE A 28 -4.01 -3.64 0.66
CA ILE A 28 -2.99 -3.79 1.71
C ILE A 28 -3.66 -3.93 3.08
N SER A 29 -4.62 -3.08 3.41
CA SER A 29 -5.29 -3.13 4.72
C SER A 29 -6.04 -4.44 4.93
N ILE A 30 -6.72 -4.96 3.89
CA ILE A 30 -7.36 -6.27 3.92
C ILE A 30 -6.30 -7.38 4.10
N GLY A 31 -5.22 -7.34 3.33
CA GLY A 31 -4.13 -8.33 3.40
C GLY A 31 -3.49 -8.40 4.79
N PHE A 32 -3.20 -7.25 5.41
CA PHE A 32 -2.68 -7.19 6.77
C PHE A 32 -3.70 -7.66 7.81
N THR A 33 -4.98 -7.32 7.65
CA THR A 33 -6.03 -7.77 8.57
C THR A 33 -6.19 -9.28 8.52
N VAL A 34 -6.31 -9.85 7.32
CA VAL A 34 -6.42 -11.30 7.11
C VAL A 34 -5.14 -12.02 7.58
N GLY A 35 -3.96 -11.50 7.23
CA GLY A 35 -2.68 -12.04 7.71
C GLY A 35 -2.55 -12.01 9.23
N GLY A 36 -3.07 -10.96 9.88
CA GLY A 36 -3.10 -10.81 11.34
C GLY A 36 -4.05 -11.79 12.01
N ILE A 37 -5.24 -11.99 11.43
CA ILE A 37 -6.20 -13.00 11.90
C ILE A 37 -5.57 -14.40 11.77
N LEU A 38 -4.96 -14.72 10.62
CA LEU A 38 -4.27 -15.99 10.38
C LEU A 38 -3.12 -16.20 11.38
N TYR A 39 -2.38 -15.13 11.70
CA TYR A 39 -1.34 -15.18 12.72
C TYR A 39 -1.91 -15.47 14.12
N ALA A 40 -3.05 -14.86 14.47
CA ALA A 40 -3.69 -15.03 15.78
C ALA A 40 -4.30 -16.43 16.00
N ILE A 41 -4.80 -17.09 14.95
CA ILE A 41 -5.39 -18.44 15.05
C ILE A 41 -4.37 -19.59 15.00
N GLY A 42 -3.06 -19.28 15.06
CA GLY A 42 -1.98 -20.27 15.09
C GLY A 42 -1.39 -20.63 13.71
N ALA A 43 -1.90 -20.07 12.61
CA ALA A 43 -1.29 -20.20 11.28
C ALA A 43 -0.14 -19.17 11.10
N SER A 44 0.78 -19.14 12.06
CA SER A 44 1.81 -18.10 12.19
C SER A 44 2.76 -18.00 10.99
N MET A 45 3.07 -19.13 10.34
CA MET A 45 3.92 -19.18 9.14
C MET A 45 3.23 -18.50 7.94
N ILE A 46 1.95 -18.82 7.70
CA ILE A 46 1.16 -18.26 6.60
C ILE A 46 0.86 -16.78 6.89
N GLY A 47 0.46 -16.45 8.13
CA GLY A 47 0.18 -15.07 8.54
C GLY A 47 1.39 -14.16 8.39
N ARG A 48 2.60 -14.60 8.81
CA ARG A 48 3.84 -13.84 8.61
C ARG A 48 4.19 -13.67 7.14
N MET A 49 4.05 -14.74 6.34
CA MET A 49 4.32 -14.68 4.91
C MET A 49 3.38 -13.69 4.20
N LEU A 50 2.10 -13.67 4.57
CA LEU A 50 1.10 -12.73 4.03
C LEU A 50 1.36 -11.28 4.47
N MET A 51 1.81 -11.08 5.71
CA MET A 51 2.18 -9.75 6.21
C MET A 51 3.45 -9.21 5.55
N ILE A 52 4.45 -10.06 5.32
CA ILE A 52 5.69 -9.64 4.63
C ILE A 52 5.41 -9.32 3.16
N SER A 53 4.64 -10.16 2.46
CA SER A 53 4.26 -9.88 1.07
C SER A 53 3.36 -8.64 0.97
N GLY A 54 2.45 -8.46 1.93
CA GLY A 54 1.63 -7.26 2.07
C GLY A 54 2.46 -6.00 2.34
N ALA A 55 3.52 -6.07 3.15
CA ALA A 55 4.44 -4.97 3.42
C ALA A 55 5.21 -4.55 2.17
N ILE A 56 5.70 -5.53 1.39
CA ILE A 56 6.41 -5.26 0.12
C ILE A 56 5.44 -4.62 -0.89
N GLY A 57 4.24 -5.15 -1.02
CA GLY A 57 3.18 -4.56 -1.86
C GLY A 57 2.84 -3.13 -1.43
N ALA A 58 2.82 -2.87 -0.12
CA ALA A 58 2.61 -1.52 0.41
C ALA A 58 3.72 -0.54 0.00
N VAL A 59 4.97 -0.96 0.08
CA VAL A 59 6.10 -0.14 -0.36
C VAL A 59 6.06 0.11 -1.88
N ALA A 60 5.62 -0.88 -2.67
CA ALA A 60 5.51 -0.74 -4.12
C ALA A 60 4.40 0.21 -4.57
N VAL A 61 3.25 0.22 -3.86
CA VAL A 61 2.11 1.08 -4.18
C VAL A 61 2.30 2.48 -3.63
N LEU A 62 2.69 2.59 -2.35
CA LEU A 62 2.68 3.85 -1.63
C LEU A 62 4.04 4.55 -1.64
N GLY A 63 5.12 3.84 -1.96
CA GLY A 63 6.48 4.30 -1.73
C GLY A 63 6.92 4.10 -0.28
N ALA A 64 8.20 3.80 -0.08
CA ALA A 64 8.81 3.61 1.24
C ALA A 64 8.56 4.76 2.25
N PRO A 65 8.58 6.06 1.88
CA PRO A 65 8.35 7.16 2.82
C PRO A 65 6.93 7.17 3.42
N SER A 66 5.94 6.84 2.59
CA SER A 66 4.52 6.84 2.96
C SER A 66 4.18 5.70 3.90
N VAL A 67 4.78 4.52 3.66
CA VAL A 67 4.65 3.35 4.53
C VAL A 67 5.30 3.62 5.88
N MET A 68 6.49 4.22 5.92
CA MET A 68 7.14 4.64 7.17
C MET A 68 6.29 5.64 7.94
N ASN A 69 5.68 6.62 7.27
CA ASN A 69 4.81 7.61 7.91
C ASN A 69 3.48 6.98 8.40
N LEU A 70 2.93 6.00 7.67
CA LEU A 70 1.77 5.22 8.10
C LEU A 70 2.10 4.32 9.30
N LEU A 71 3.23 3.62 9.27
CA LEU A 71 3.71 2.80 10.38
C LEU A 71 4.01 3.66 11.61
N GLY A 72 4.65 4.82 11.44
CA GLY A 72 4.88 5.79 12.52
C GLY A 72 3.58 6.29 13.14
N LYS A 73 2.55 6.55 12.32
CA LYS A 73 1.20 6.93 12.81
C LYS A 73 0.45 5.79 13.49
N VAL A 74 0.56 4.56 13.00
CA VAL A 74 -0.16 3.38 13.52
C VAL A 74 0.49 2.80 14.77
N PHE A 75 1.82 2.71 14.78
CA PHE A 75 2.60 2.18 15.90
C PHE A 75 3.07 3.26 16.88
N GLY A 76 2.71 4.53 16.66
CA GLY A 76 3.03 5.65 17.56
C GLY A 76 4.52 5.98 17.66
N ALA A 77 5.36 5.40 16.80
CA ALA A 77 6.78 5.67 16.79
C ALA A 77 7.02 6.97 16.02
N SER A 78 7.14 8.07 16.76
CA SER A 78 7.98 9.20 16.35
C SER A 78 9.40 8.68 16.13
N LEU A 79 9.73 8.33 14.89
CA LEU A 79 11.09 8.07 14.43
C LEU A 79 11.52 9.22 13.53
#